data_AF-A0A645AQN6-F1
#
_entry.id   AF-A0A645AQN6-F1
#
_cell.length_a   1.000
_cell.length_b   1.000
_cell.length_c   1.000
_cell.angle_alpha   90.00
_cell.angle_beta   90.00
_cell.angle_gamma   90.00
#
_symmetry.space_group_name_H-M   'P 1'
#
loop_
_entity.id
_entity.type
_entity.pdbx_description
1 polymer ?
#
loop_
_entity_poly.entity_id
_entity_poly.type
_entity_poly.pdbx_seq_one_letter_code
_entity_poly.pdbx_strand_id
1 'polypeptide(L)'
;MYSDIDLDANEMETEYQAAFEELLWFINCHFVNTGMGDFENEEVEVIFNRDILINETEVIENCGKSVGILSDETIVANHPWVDDPQKELERKKAEKAAAMAEYGNAFNPALPVQQNGGGVNEE
;
A
#
# COMPACT_ATOMS: atom_id res chain seq x y z
N MET A 1 -23.07 -7.38 -18.09
CA MET A 1 -22.88 -5.91 -18.20
C MET A 1 -21.43 -5.52 -17.96
N TYR A 2 -20.76 -6.04 -16.91
CA TYR A 2 -19.30 -5.89 -16.77
C TYR A 2 -18.47 -6.82 -17.66
N SER A 3 -19.07 -7.86 -18.24
CA SER A 3 -18.34 -8.83 -19.07
C SER A 3 -17.84 -8.27 -20.39
N ASP A 4 -18.58 -7.35 -21.02
CA ASP A 4 -18.18 -6.79 -22.31
C ASP A 4 -17.07 -5.75 -22.10
N ILE A 5 -17.19 -4.87 -21.10
CA ILE A 5 -16.15 -3.90 -20.76
C ILE A 5 -14.87 -4.56 -20.22
N ASP A 6 -14.98 -5.67 -19.48
CA ASP A 6 -13.82 -6.46 -19.06
C ASP A 6 -13.16 -7.15 -20.26
N LEU A 7 -13.94 -7.67 -21.21
CA LEU A 7 -13.42 -8.24 -22.45
C LEU A 7 -12.69 -7.19 -23.29
N ASP A 8 -13.30 -6.01 -23.51
CA ASP A 8 -12.69 -4.89 -24.24
C ASP A 8 -11.40 -4.42 -23.55
N ALA A 9 -11.38 -4.35 -22.21
CA ALA A 9 -10.20 -3.96 -21.45
C ALA A 9 -9.08 -5.00 -21.57
N ASN A 10 -9.40 -6.30 -21.55
CA ASN A 10 -8.43 -7.37 -21.75
C ASN A 10 -7.87 -7.36 -23.18
N GLU A 11 -8.72 -7.10 -24.19
CA GLU A 11 -8.30 -6.92 -25.57
C GLU A 11 -7.35 -5.73 -25.71
N MET A 12 -7.70 -4.57 -25.14
CA MET A 12 -6.82 -3.39 -25.10
C MET A 12 -5.50 -3.65 -24.38
N GLU A 13 -5.50 -4.36 -23.24
CA GLU A 13 -4.27 -4.70 -22.52
C GLU A 13 -3.35 -5.55 -23.40
N THR A 14 -3.90 -6.54 -24.10
CA THR A 14 -3.15 -7.40 -25.03
C THR A 14 -2.55 -6.60 -26.19
N GLU A 15 -3.35 -5.71 -26.79
CA GLU A 15 -2.88 -4.82 -27.86
C GLU A 15 -1.76 -3.89 -27.38
N TYR A 16 -1.88 -3.34 -26.17
CA TYR A 16 -0.86 -2.47 -25.62
C TYR A 16 0.42 -3.22 -25.24
N GLN A 17 0.33 -4.45 -24.71
CA GLN A 17 1.52 -5.26 -24.45
C GLN A 17 2.36 -5.45 -25.72
N ALA A 18 1.72 -5.83 -26.83
CA ALA A 18 2.40 -5.95 -28.12
C ALA A 18 2.97 -4.61 -28.63
N ALA A 19 2.21 -3.51 -28.49
CA ALA A 19 2.69 -2.18 -28.89
C ALA A 19 3.88 -1.70 -28.04
N PHE A 20 3.91 -2.02 -26.74
CA PHE A 20 5.02 -1.68 -25.86
C PHE A 20 6.28 -2.49 -26.17
N GLU A 21 6.17 -3.76 -26.58
CA GLU A 21 7.31 -4.54 -27.06
C GLU A 21 7.98 -3.87 -28.26
N GLU A 22 7.19 -3.45 -29.25
CA GLU A 22 7.70 -2.74 -30.43
C GLU A 22 8.31 -1.36 -30.06
N LEU A 23 7.66 -0.63 -29.14
CA LEU A 23 8.13 0.66 -28.67
C LEU A 23 9.45 0.55 -27.92
N LEU A 24 9.57 -0.41 -27.01
CA LEU A 24 10.80 -0.66 -26.24
C LEU A 24 11.95 -1.07 -27.17
N TRP A 25 11.68 -1.92 -28.17
CA TRP A 25 12.66 -2.24 -29.20
C TRP A 25 13.15 -0.99 -29.95
N PHE A 26 12.22 -0.09 -30.33
CA PHE A 26 12.57 1.15 -31.03
C PHE A 26 13.40 2.10 -30.14
N ILE A 27 13.05 2.20 -28.85
CA ILE A 27 13.80 3.00 -27.87
C ILE A 27 15.22 2.45 -27.70
N ASN A 28 15.37 1.13 -27.57
CA ASN A 28 16.68 0.48 -27.46
C ASN A 28 17.54 0.74 -28.70
N CYS A 29 16.97 0.61 -29.90
CA CYS A 29 17.65 0.97 -31.16
C CYS A 29 18.09 2.44 -31.18
N HIS A 30 17.27 3.35 -30.66
CA HIS A 30 17.61 4.76 -30.55
C HIS A 30 18.76 5.01 -29.56
N PHE A 31 18.78 4.34 -28.40
CA PHE A 31 19.85 4.44 -27.42
C PHE A 31 21.19 3.92 -27.93
N VAL A 32 21.19 2.81 -28.67
CA VAL A 32 22.39 2.30 -29.35
C VAL A 32 22.89 3.31 -30.38
N ASN A 33 22.00 3.86 -31.21
CA ASN A 33 22.36 4.83 -32.25
C ASN A 33 22.88 6.17 -31.70
N THR A 34 22.41 6.59 -30.53
CA THR A 34 22.83 7.84 -29.87
C THR A 34 24.04 7.66 -28.95
N GLY A 35 24.52 6.42 -28.78
CA GLY A 35 25.68 6.10 -27.94
C GLY A 35 25.40 6.14 -26.43
N MET A 36 24.13 6.04 -26.02
CA MET A 36 23.73 6.00 -24.60
C MET A 36 23.93 4.61 -23.96
N GLY A 37 24.14 3.57 -24.76
CA GLY A 37 24.35 2.20 -24.30
C GLY A 37 23.43 1.21 -25.02
N ASP A 38 23.71 -0.07 -24.82
CA ASP A 38 22.87 -1.18 -25.27
C ASP A 38 22.10 -1.73 -24.06
N PHE A 39 20.77 -1.68 -24.15
CA PHE A 39 19.83 -2.12 -23.11
C PHE A 39 18.91 -3.24 -23.63
N GLU A 40 19.28 -3.93 -24.71
CA GLU A 40 18.47 -5.03 -25.27
C GLU A 40 18.24 -6.19 -24.29
N ASN A 41 19.11 -6.36 -23.29
CA ASN A 41 19.01 -7.43 -22.29
C ASN A 41 18.40 -6.98 -20.95
N GLU A 42 17.92 -5.75 -20.84
CA GLU A 42 17.21 -5.29 -19.63
C GLU A 42 15.77 -5.77 -19.65
N GLU A 43 15.34 -6.44 -18.58
CA GLU A 43 13.95 -6.88 -18.41
C GLU A 43 13.10 -5.70 -17.93
N VAL A 44 12.14 -5.27 -18.76
CA VAL A 44 11.16 -4.23 -18.42
C VAL A 44 9.78 -4.86 -18.26
N GLU A 45 9.22 -4.76 -17.07
CA GLU A 45 7.85 -5.20 -16.78
C GLU A 45 6.88 -4.02 -16.87
N VAL A 46 5.83 -4.15 -17.68
CA VAL A 46 4.77 -3.15 -17.81
C VAL A 46 3.55 -3.63 -17.04
N ILE A 47 3.16 -2.88 -16.00
CA ILE A 47 2.03 -3.22 -15.13
C ILE A 47 0.81 -2.38 -15.52
N PHE A 48 -0.29 -3.05 -15.91
CA PHE A 48 -1.57 -2.41 -16.21
C PHE A 48 -2.48 -2.46 -14.98
N ASN A 49 -2.82 -1.30 -14.42
CA ASN A 49 -3.79 -1.18 -13.34
C ASN A 49 -5.18 -0.91 -13.93
N ARG A 50 -6.18 -1.69 -13.52
CA ARG A 50 -7.56 -1.57 -13.98
C ARG A 50 -8.48 -1.13 -12.85
N ASP A 51 -9.12 0.03 -13.04
CA ASP A 51 -10.15 0.51 -12.13
C ASP A 51 -11.51 -0.05 -12.55
N ILE A 52 -11.99 -1.05 -11.83
CA ILE A 52 -13.34 -1.60 -12.02
C ILE A 52 -14.27 -0.92 -11.02
N LEU A 53 -15.47 -0.53 -11.46
CA LEU A 53 -16.51 0.01 -10.59
C LEU A 53 -17.12 -1.14 -9.77
N ILE A 54 -16.42 -1.52 -8.70
CA ILE A 54 -16.83 -2.58 -7.77
C ILE A 54 -17.71 -1.97 -6.68
N ASN A 55 -18.68 -2.73 -6.19
CA ASN A 55 -19.40 -2.32 -4.98
C ASN A 55 -18.47 -2.43 -3.76
N GLU A 56 -17.89 -1.30 -3.35
CA GLU A 56 -17.00 -1.22 -2.19
C GLU A 56 -17.62 -1.83 -0.91
N THR A 57 -18.94 -1.76 -0.76
CA THR A 57 -19.64 -2.33 0.41
C THR A 57 -19.42 -3.84 0.52
N GLU A 58 -19.50 -4.55 -0.60
CA GLU A 58 -19.34 -6.01 -0.63
C GLU A 58 -17.87 -6.40 -0.41
N VAL A 59 -16.94 -5.63 -0.97
CA VAL A 59 -15.49 -5.84 -0.76
C VAL A 59 -15.15 -5.65 0.72
N ILE A 60 -15.64 -4.59 1.35
CA ILE A 60 -15.40 -4.31 2.77
C ILE A 60 -16.03 -5.40 3.65
N GLU A 61 -17.25 -5.84 3.34
CA GLU A 61 -17.91 -6.93 4.08
C GLU A 61 -17.11 -8.24 3.97
N ASN A 62 -16.60 -8.56 2.77
CA ASN A 62 -15.76 -9.73 2.55
C ASN A 62 -14.43 -9.61 3.28
N CYS A 63 -13.76 -8.46 3.23
CA CYS A 63 -12.54 -8.18 4.01
C CYS A 63 -12.79 -8.40 5.52
N GLY A 64 -13.93 -7.92 6.04
CA GLY A 64 -14.33 -8.13 7.43
C GLY A 64 -14.57 -9.60 7.79
N LYS A 65 -15.23 -10.36 6.91
CA LYS A 65 -15.44 -11.81 7.08
C LYS A 65 -14.16 -12.63 6.96
N SER A 66 -13.17 -12.14 6.23
CA SER A 66 -11.87 -12.80 6.05
C SER A 66 -10.89 -12.57 7.20
N VAL A 67 -11.20 -11.68 8.16
CA VAL A 67 -10.38 -11.47 9.36
C VAL A 67 -10.28 -12.78 10.14
N GLY A 68 -9.06 -13.27 10.33
CA GLY A 68 -8.77 -14.54 11.01
C GLY A 68 -8.67 -15.76 10.07
N ILE A 69 -9.05 -15.62 8.79
CA ILE A 69 -8.82 -16.62 7.75
C ILE A 69 -7.60 -16.23 6.91
N LEU A 70 -7.51 -14.95 6.53
CA LEU A 70 -6.39 -14.36 5.79
C LEU A 70 -5.49 -13.55 6.73
N SER A 71 -4.24 -13.33 6.30
CA SER A 71 -3.33 -12.45 7.02
C SER A 71 -3.84 -11.00 6.96
N ASP A 72 -3.53 -10.22 8.01
CA ASP A 72 -3.85 -8.79 8.04
C ASP A 72 -3.24 -8.05 6.84
N GLU A 73 -2.08 -8.50 6.34
CA GLU A 73 -1.42 -7.93 5.16
C GLU A 73 -2.25 -8.15 3.90
N THR A 74 -2.75 -9.36 3.66
CA THR A 74 -3.58 -9.64 2.49
C THR A 74 -4.92 -8.90 2.56
N ILE A 75 -5.51 -8.76 3.74
CA ILE A 75 -6.77 -8.02 3.91
C ILE A 75 -6.56 -6.53 3.64
N VAL A 76 -5.47 -5.95 4.15
CA VAL A 76 -5.12 -4.54 3.92
C VAL A 76 -4.81 -4.30 2.45
N ALA A 77 -4.11 -5.23 1.78
CA ALA A 77 -3.78 -5.11 0.35
C ALA A 77 -4.98 -5.18 -0.59
N ASN A 78 -6.06 -5.84 -0.19
CA ASN A 78 -7.29 -5.94 -0.97
C ASN A 78 -8.36 -4.93 -0.53
N HIS A 79 -8.05 -4.05 0.43
CA HIS A 79 -9.01 -3.08 0.91
C HIS A 79 -9.12 -1.90 -0.08
N PRO A 80 -10.33 -1.50 -0.53
CA PRO A 80 -10.51 -0.48 -1.57
C PRO A 80 -10.06 0.95 -1.20
N TRP A 81 -9.62 1.17 0.03
CA TRP A 81 -9.22 2.48 0.55
C TRP A 81 -7.72 2.53 0.89
N VAL A 82 -6.98 1.49 0.53
CA VAL A 82 -5.56 1.36 0.82
C VAL A 82 -4.80 1.35 -0.50
N ASP A 83 -4.09 2.46 -0.78
CA ASP A 83 -3.25 2.58 -1.96
C ASP A 83 -1.89 1.87 -1.77
N ASP A 84 -1.33 1.95 -0.57
CA ASP A 84 -0.06 1.34 -0.19
C ASP A 84 -0.24 0.42 1.04
N PRO A 85 -0.24 -0.90 0.85
CA PRO A 85 -0.47 -1.86 1.92
C PRO A 85 0.60 -1.83 3.01
N GLN A 86 1.86 -1.55 2.64
CA GLN A 86 2.97 -1.52 3.59
C GLN A 86 2.86 -0.30 4.51
N LYS A 87 2.58 0.85 3.92
CA LYS A 87 2.36 2.10 4.68
C LYS A 87 1.16 2.00 5.62
N GLU A 88 0.07 1.37 5.19
CA GLU A 88 -1.09 1.18 6.07
C GLU A 88 -0.79 0.19 7.20
N LEU A 89 -0.01 -0.87 6.93
CA LEU A 89 0.41 -1.80 7.97
C LEU A 89 1.32 -1.13 9.01
N GLU A 90 2.22 -0.25 8.59
CA GLU A 90 3.03 0.58 9.50
C GLU A 90 2.16 1.50 10.36
N ARG A 91 1.16 2.16 9.76
CA ARG A 91 0.22 3.02 10.49
C ARG A 91 -0.54 2.21 11.55
N LYS A 92 -1.03 1.01 11.21
CA LYS A 92 -1.69 0.11 12.17
C LYS A 92 -0.75 -0.36 13.29
N LYS A 93 0.53 -0.60 12.99
CA LYS A 93 1.53 -0.94 14.01
C LYS A 93 1.79 0.23 14.97
N ALA A 94 1.91 1.44 14.44
CA ALA A 94 2.08 2.66 15.24
C ALA A 94 0.87 2.90 16.16
N GLU A 95 -0.36 2.70 15.64
CA GLU A 95 -1.59 2.80 16.41
C GLU A 95 -1.65 1.74 17.53
N LYS A 96 -1.32 0.47 17.23
CA LYS A 96 -1.25 -0.59 18.24
C LYS A 96 -0.20 -0.29 19.32
N ALA A 97 0.97 0.23 18.93
CA ALA A 97 2.02 0.60 19.87
C ALA A 97 1.60 1.77 20.78
N ALA A 98 0.95 2.79 20.21
CA ALA A 98 0.40 3.92 20.96
C ALA A 98 -0.69 3.47 21.93
N ALA A 99 -1.62 2.62 21.48
CA ALA A 99 -2.67 2.06 22.32
C ALA A 99 -2.10 1.19 23.45
N MET A 100 -1.06 0.41 23.19
CA MET A 100 -0.40 -0.41 24.21
C MET A 100 0.37 0.44 25.23
N ALA A 101 0.99 1.55 24.79
CA ALA A 101 1.63 2.51 25.68
C ALA A 101 0.61 3.24 26.57
N GLU A 102 -0.54 3.62 26.01
CA GLU A 102 -1.64 4.22 26.77
C GLU A 102 -2.26 3.23 27.77
N TYR A 103 -2.44 1.96 27.36
CA TYR A 103 -2.92 0.90 28.24
C TYR A 103 -1.92 0.58 29.36
N GLY A 104 -0.61 0.59 29.06
CA GLY A 104 0.46 0.46 30.06
C GLY A 104 0.47 1.61 31.06
N ASN A 105 0.19 2.84 30.61
CA ASN A 105 0.02 4.00 31.49
C ASN A 105 -1.26 3.91 32.34
N ALA A 106 -2.34 3.33 31.80
CA ALA A 106 -3.59 3.11 32.54
C ALA A 106 -3.50 1.96 33.56
N PHE A 107 -2.70 0.92 33.29
CA PHE A 107 -2.50 -0.23 34.19
C PHE A 107 -1.35 -0.06 35.19
N ASN A 108 -0.55 1.01 35.10
CA ASN A 108 0.49 1.33 36.08
C ASN A 108 0.15 2.59 36.92
N PRO A 109 -0.77 2.51 37.91
CA PRO A 109 -1.12 3.63 38.77
C PRO A 109 -0.17 3.77 39.98
N ALA A 110 1.14 3.57 39.81
CA ALA A 110 2.11 3.78 40.88
C ALA A 110 3.52 4.06 40.36
N LEU A 111 3.85 5.35 40.23
CA LEU A 111 4.86 5.99 41.08
C LEU A 111 4.52 7.48 41.13
N PRO A 112 4.23 8.06 42.30
CA PRO A 112 3.98 9.48 42.41
C PRO A 112 5.28 10.22 42.08
N VAL A 113 5.23 11.11 41.08
CA VAL A 113 6.20 12.20 40.97
C VAL A 113 6.07 13.00 42.25
N GLN A 114 7.06 12.87 43.12
CA GLN A 114 7.13 13.60 44.38
C GLN A 114 7.34 15.08 44.05
N GLN A 115 6.24 15.82 43.91
CA GLN A 115 6.22 17.26 43.92
C GLN A 115 6.51 17.70 45.36
N ASN A 116 7.79 17.84 45.71
CA ASN A 116 8.17 18.52 46.94
C ASN A 116 8.51 19.97 46.61
N GLY A 117 7.47 20.80 46.52
CA GLY A 117 7.60 22.25 46.63
C GLY A 117 7.27 22.68 48.06
N GLY A 118 8.15 23.44 48.69
CA GLY A 118 7.81 24.21 49.89
C GLY A 118 9.00 24.52 50.79
N GLY A 119 9.58 25.71 50.63
CA GLY A 119 10.65 26.20 51.50
C GLY A 119 11.10 27.63 51.19
N VAL A 120 10.13 28.55 51.18
CA VAL A 120 10.17 29.98 51.57
C VAL A 120 11.53 30.70 51.56
N ASN A 121 11.61 31.78 50.78
CA ASN A 121 12.63 32.83 50.86
C ASN A 121 12.60 33.51 52.25
N GLU A 122 13.74 33.78 52.88
CA GLU A 122 14.06 35.03 53.60
C GLU A 122 15.52 35.02 54.14
N GLU A 123 16.17 36.18 53.95
CA GLU A 123 17.53 36.64 54.34
C GLU A 123 18.79 36.07 53.66
#